data_AF-A0AA89AY51-F1
#
_entry.id   AF-A0AA89AY51-F1
#
_cell.length_a   1.000
_cell.length_b   1.000
_cell.length_c   1.000
_cell.angle_alpha   90.00
_cell.angle_beta   90.00
_cell.angle_gamma   90.00
#
_symmetry.space_group_name_H-M   'P 1'
#
loop_
_entity.id
_entity.type
_entity.pdbx_description
1 polymer ?
#
loop_
_entity_poly.entity_id
_entity_poly.type
_entity_poly.pdbx_seq_one_letter_code
_entity_poly.pdbx_strand_id
1 'polypeptide(L)'
;MSANGEQSELQNGIVNPEPDTDRDPNLQEAEDTAVQSTAPPPTPEPADADDSKLHEPAVDESIQSNNATYADPKLDEADDRTIQSTGDKPELRKDEGSRTFTMRELLNELKNGDSHDDDASTPYRYANAIEANPEDYDALYNWALVLQESADNVSPDSSSPSKDALLEEACKKYDEATRLCPTLHDAYYNWAIAISDRAKMRGRTKEAEELWKQALNNWGLALQELSAIVPAREKQTIVKTAISKFRAAIQLQFDFHRAIYNLGTVLYGLAEDTSRTGGTVNGNEVSPDELYSQSAIYIAAAHALKPNYSVYTSALKLVRSMLPLPYLKVGYLTAPPAGNSIVPHSEWRRSQFVLNHEGLQQIHNVEQRRMSRNLSNSGDAVKINRSMIKVNIPDIVSLSACADLTLPPGAGLCVDTIHGPVFLVADSWDSLDGWLDAIRLVYTIFARGKSEVLAGIITG
;
A
#
# COMPACT_ATOMS: atom_id res chain seq x y z
N MET A 1 27.26 -54.64 -42.37
CA MET A 1 28.31 -53.63 -42.17
C MET A 1 28.01 -52.44 -43.06
N SER A 2 28.05 -51.27 -42.43
CA SER A 2 28.14 -49.90 -42.99
C SER A 2 26.90 -49.25 -43.59
N ALA A 3 26.63 -48.08 -43.01
CA ALA A 3 25.44 -47.25 -43.08
C ALA A 3 25.37 -46.37 -44.34
N ASN A 4 24.13 -46.07 -44.73
CA ASN A 4 23.76 -45.12 -45.76
C ASN A 4 23.53 -43.73 -45.16
N GLY A 5 23.91 -42.72 -45.96
CA GLY A 5 23.84 -41.31 -45.65
C GLY A 5 22.49 -40.63 -45.93
N GLU A 6 22.50 -39.35 -45.58
CA GLU A 6 21.45 -38.34 -45.57
C GLU A 6 20.88 -37.99 -46.95
N GLN A 7 19.61 -37.54 -46.95
CA GLN A 7 19.11 -36.29 -47.56
C GLN A 7 17.60 -36.41 -47.84
N SER A 8 16.81 -35.40 -47.48
CA SER A 8 15.46 -35.19 -48.03
C SER A 8 15.10 -33.71 -48.02
N GLU A 9 14.99 -33.15 -49.22
CA GLU A 9 14.45 -31.84 -49.56
C GLU A 9 12.97 -31.95 -50.00
N LEU A 10 12.16 -31.01 -49.51
CA LEU A 10 11.19 -30.15 -50.21
C LEU A 10 10.00 -30.73 -51.04
N GLN A 11 8.81 -30.30 -50.58
CA GLN A 11 7.78 -29.49 -51.28
C GLN A 11 6.50 -30.07 -51.94
N ASN A 12 5.40 -29.43 -51.52
CA ASN A 12 4.20 -28.96 -52.24
C ASN A 12 3.03 -29.92 -52.57
N GLY A 13 1.81 -29.48 -52.21
CA GLY A 13 0.56 -29.95 -52.81
C GLY A 13 -0.72 -29.59 -52.03
N ILE A 14 -1.43 -28.55 -52.51
CA ILE A 14 -2.79 -28.11 -52.11
C ILE A 14 -3.86 -29.03 -52.73
N VAL A 15 -4.89 -29.48 -51.99
CA VAL A 15 -6.21 -29.89 -52.53
C VAL A 15 -7.33 -29.77 -51.47
N ASN A 16 -8.40 -29.01 -51.80
CA ASN A 16 -9.74 -29.02 -51.17
C ASN A 16 -10.58 -30.23 -51.65
N PRO A 17 -11.68 -30.56 -50.95
CA PRO A 17 -12.95 -30.56 -51.68
C PRO A 17 -14.17 -30.02 -50.89
N GLU A 18 -15.06 -29.33 -51.61
CA GLU A 18 -16.48 -29.06 -51.26
C GLU A 18 -17.39 -30.24 -51.73
N PRO A 19 -18.73 -30.11 -51.79
CA PRO A 19 -19.72 -30.23 -50.70
C PRO A 19 -20.76 -31.35 -50.98
N ASP A 20 -21.59 -31.73 -50.01
CA ASP A 20 -22.80 -32.52 -50.29
C ASP A 20 -24.04 -31.88 -49.64
N THR A 21 -25.01 -31.58 -50.51
CA THR A 21 -26.38 -31.16 -50.22
C THR A 21 -27.29 -32.38 -50.22
N ASP A 22 -28.15 -32.56 -49.20
CA ASP A 22 -29.60 -32.61 -49.42
C ASP A 22 -30.41 -32.66 -48.12
N ARG A 23 -31.56 -32.00 -48.19
CA ARG A 23 -32.56 -31.73 -47.14
C ARG A 23 -33.49 -32.93 -46.94
N ASP A 24 -34.11 -33.04 -45.76
CA ASP A 24 -35.57 -32.85 -45.65
C ASP A 24 -36.03 -32.49 -44.22
N PRO A 25 -37.15 -31.76 -44.05
CA PRO A 25 -37.53 -30.99 -42.87
C PRO A 25 -38.57 -31.71 -42.01
N ASN A 26 -38.61 -31.39 -40.72
CA ASN A 26 -39.88 -31.00 -40.10
C ASN A 26 -39.65 -30.22 -38.80
N LEU A 27 -40.37 -29.11 -38.69
CA LEU A 27 -40.35 -28.14 -37.60
C LEU A 27 -41.20 -28.63 -36.43
N GLN A 28 -40.76 -28.35 -35.20
CA GLN A 28 -41.66 -27.79 -34.20
C GLN A 28 -40.89 -26.91 -33.22
N GLU A 29 -41.36 -25.66 -33.17
CA GLU A 29 -40.86 -24.51 -32.45
C GLU A 29 -40.92 -24.74 -30.92
N ALA A 30 -39.88 -24.32 -30.20
CA ALA A 30 -39.96 -24.01 -28.79
C ALA A 30 -39.19 -22.71 -28.53
N GLU A 31 -39.93 -21.79 -27.92
CA GLU A 31 -39.64 -20.37 -27.73
C GLU A 31 -38.38 -20.12 -26.88
N ASP A 32 -37.56 -19.16 -27.32
CA ASP A 32 -36.49 -18.56 -26.53
C ASP A 32 -37.08 -17.71 -25.40
N THR A 33 -37.17 -18.29 -24.19
CA THR A 33 -37.25 -17.48 -22.97
C THR A 33 -35.87 -16.98 -22.59
N ALA A 34 -35.65 -15.68 -22.82
CA ALA A 34 -34.52 -14.92 -22.31
C ALA A 34 -34.46 -15.00 -20.77
N VAL A 35 -33.43 -15.68 -20.25
CA VAL A 35 -33.06 -15.57 -18.83
C VAL A 35 -32.27 -14.28 -18.66
N GLN A 36 -32.95 -13.24 -18.17
CA GLN A 36 -32.31 -12.07 -17.58
C GLN A 36 -31.46 -12.52 -16.38
N SER A 37 -30.15 -12.48 -16.54
CA SER A 37 -29.19 -12.58 -15.43
C SER A 37 -29.24 -11.27 -14.64
N THR A 38 -30.15 -11.18 -13.68
CA THR A 38 -30.14 -10.13 -12.66
C THR A 38 -29.15 -10.56 -11.58
N ALA A 39 -27.94 -9.97 -11.59
CA ALA A 39 -27.03 -10.07 -10.46
C ALA A 39 -27.73 -9.49 -9.20
N PRO A 40 -27.69 -10.16 -8.05
CA PRO A 40 -28.26 -9.62 -6.82
C PRO A 40 -27.47 -8.37 -6.38
N PRO A 41 -28.12 -7.38 -5.74
CA PRO A 41 -27.42 -6.20 -5.23
C PRO A 41 -26.35 -6.60 -4.21
N PRO A 42 -25.23 -5.87 -4.12
CA PRO A 42 -24.20 -6.15 -3.15
C PRO A 42 -24.77 -6.08 -1.73
N THR A 43 -24.46 -7.09 -0.93
CA THR A 43 -24.76 -7.15 0.50
C THR A 43 -24.16 -5.94 1.20
N PRO A 44 -24.90 -5.22 2.07
CA PRO A 44 -24.34 -4.10 2.81
C PRO A 44 -23.14 -4.57 3.65
N GLU A 45 -22.06 -3.78 3.63
CA GLU A 45 -20.88 -3.98 4.47
C GLU A 45 -21.30 -4.10 5.95
N PRO A 46 -20.67 -4.99 6.74
CA PRO A 46 -20.84 -4.94 8.19
C PRO A 46 -20.45 -3.54 8.65
N ALA A 47 -21.28 -2.95 9.51
CA ALA A 47 -21.02 -1.63 10.07
C ALA A 47 -19.59 -1.61 10.63
N ASP A 48 -18.74 -0.71 10.10
CA ASP A 48 -17.47 -0.36 10.73
C ASP A 48 -17.79 -0.14 12.21
N ALA A 49 -17.19 -0.96 13.09
CA ALA A 49 -17.24 -0.67 14.52
C ALA A 49 -16.84 0.80 14.70
N ASP A 50 -17.57 1.55 15.51
CA ASP A 50 -17.46 3.01 15.70
C ASP A 50 -15.99 3.45 15.92
N ASP A 51 -15.28 3.62 14.81
CA ASP A 51 -13.84 3.94 14.72
C ASP A 51 -13.66 5.46 14.65
N SER A 52 -14.63 6.21 15.20
CA SER A 52 -14.60 7.67 15.36
C SER A 52 -13.44 8.16 16.24
N LYS A 53 -12.62 7.23 16.76
CA LYS A 53 -11.41 7.45 17.53
C LYS A 53 -10.19 6.69 16.99
N LEU A 54 -9.91 6.78 15.69
CA LEU A 54 -8.49 6.90 15.33
C LEU A 54 -8.06 8.25 15.91
N HIS A 55 -7.05 8.28 16.78
CA HIS A 55 -6.58 9.52 17.40
C HIS A 55 -5.31 10.01 16.70
N GLU A 56 -5.12 11.33 16.72
CA GLU A 56 -4.07 12.02 15.98
C GLU A 56 -2.69 11.41 16.27
N PRO A 57 -1.82 11.24 15.27
CA PRO A 57 -0.43 10.95 15.56
C PRO A 57 0.11 12.12 16.38
N ALA A 58 0.72 11.82 17.53
CA ALA A 58 1.37 12.83 18.35
C ALA A 58 2.48 13.48 17.53
N VAL A 59 2.22 14.69 17.03
CA VAL A 59 3.26 15.59 16.55
C VAL A 59 3.87 16.20 17.81
N ASP A 60 4.90 15.55 18.37
CA ASP A 60 5.60 16.08 19.53
C ASP A 60 6.49 17.26 19.11
N GLU A 61 6.00 18.48 19.34
CA GLU A 61 6.78 19.72 19.33
C GLU A 61 7.61 19.86 20.62
N SER A 62 8.51 18.92 20.97
CA SER A 62 9.51 19.18 22.01
C SER A 62 10.70 18.22 22.06
N ILE A 63 11.64 18.35 21.11
CA ILE A 63 12.99 17.79 21.32
C ILE A 63 13.75 18.71 22.29
N GLN A 64 13.74 18.37 23.59
CA GLN A 64 14.80 18.83 24.49
C GLN A 64 15.98 17.86 24.43
N SER A 65 17.09 18.40 23.93
CA SER A 65 18.38 17.77 23.78
C SER A 65 18.93 17.22 25.10
N ASN A 66 19.34 15.95 25.10
CA ASN A 66 20.41 15.48 26.00
C ASN A 66 21.50 14.82 25.16
N ASN A 67 22.60 15.54 25.00
CA ASN A 67 23.83 15.08 24.36
C ASN A 67 24.53 14.04 25.24
N ALA A 68 24.89 12.89 24.67
CA ALA A 68 25.98 12.07 25.19
C ALA A 68 26.92 11.73 24.03
N THR A 69 28.06 12.42 24.05
CA THR A 69 29.19 12.26 23.13
C THR A 69 29.88 10.92 23.40
N TYR A 70 29.95 10.03 22.41
CA TYR A 70 30.94 8.95 22.44
C TYR A 70 31.60 8.77 21.07
N ALA A 71 32.92 8.68 21.13
CA ALA A 71 33.87 8.80 20.05
C ALA A 71 34.00 7.52 19.20
N ASP A 72 34.27 7.76 17.93
CA ASP A 72 34.64 6.84 16.87
C ASP A 72 35.89 5.99 17.21
N PRO A 73 35.92 4.70 16.86
CA PRO A 73 37.10 4.21 16.16
C PRO A 73 36.81 3.23 15.02
N LYS A 74 37.18 3.66 13.81
CA LYS A 74 38.01 2.99 12.79
C LYS A 74 37.86 1.48 12.55
N LEU A 75 37.49 1.20 11.30
CA LEU A 75 37.65 -0.03 10.52
C LEU A 75 39.13 -0.44 10.38
N ASP A 76 39.40 -1.74 10.43
CA ASP A 76 40.46 -2.41 9.65
C ASP A 76 40.06 -3.86 9.32
N GLU A 77 40.58 -4.31 8.18
CA GLU A 77 40.20 -5.48 7.38
C GLU A 77 40.77 -6.84 7.87
N ALA A 78 40.09 -7.90 7.39
CA ALA A 78 40.59 -9.18 6.88
C ALA A 78 41.17 -10.29 7.81
N ASP A 79 40.67 -11.48 7.47
CA ASP A 79 41.33 -12.79 7.33
C ASP A 79 41.07 -13.95 8.31
N ASP A 80 40.77 -15.05 7.62
CA ASP A 80 40.45 -16.43 7.97
C ASP A 80 41.56 -17.15 8.76
N ARG A 81 41.17 -17.91 9.80
CA ARG A 81 41.80 -19.19 10.21
C ARG A 81 41.07 -19.87 11.38
N THR A 82 40.69 -21.12 11.12
CA THR A 82 40.28 -22.18 12.04
C THR A 82 41.32 -22.44 13.15
N ILE A 83 40.90 -22.65 14.41
CA ILE A 83 41.35 -23.71 15.36
C ILE A 83 40.60 -23.64 16.72
N GLN A 84 39.94 -24.77 17.03
CA GLN A 84 39.69 -25.48 18.28
C GLN A 84 39.47 -24.77 19.64
N SER A 85 38.33 -25.15 20.23
CA SER A 85 37.92 -25.07 21.63
C SER A 85 39.00 -25.51 22.63
N THR A 86 39.35 -24.61 23.56
CA THR A 86 39.63 -24.91 24.97
C THR A 86 39.17 -23.73 25.82
N GLY A 87 38.58 -24.02 26.98
CA GLY A 87 37.90 -23.05 27.83
C GLY A 87 38.83 -22.02 28.47
N ASP A 88 38.38 -20.78 28.46
CA ASP A 88 38.13 -19.95 29.65
C ASP A 88 37.50 -18.64 29.16
N LYS A 89 36.28 -18.36 29.59
CA LYS A 89 35.47 -17.21 29.17
C LYS A 89 35.81 -16.03 30.10
N PRO A 90 36.37 -14.90 29.62
CA PRO A 90 36.51 -13.71 30.43
C PRO A 90 35.12 -13.11 30.66
N GLU A 91 34.75 -12.94 31.93
CA GLU A 91 33.51 -12.27 32.34
C GLU A 91 33.54 -10.79 31.95
N LEU A 92 32.68 -10.41 31.01
CA LEU A 92 32.33 -9.03 30.71
C LEU A 92 31.29 -8.53 31.72
N ARG A 93 31.59 -7.38 32.34
CA ARG A 93 30.73 -6.69 33.30
C ARG A 93 29.37 -6.37 32.68
N LYS A 94 28.32 -6.58 33.49
CA LYS A 94 26.93 -6.26 33.20
C LYS A 94 26.75 -4.74 33.13
N ASP A 95 26.36 -4.24 31.97
CA ASP A 95 25.56 -3.02 31.87
C ASP A 95 24.09 -3.45 31.72
N GLU A 96 23.29 -3.16 32.73
CA GLU A 96 21.87 -3.53 32.86
C GLU A 96 20.97 -2.62 32.01
N GLY A 97 21.09 -2.70 30.68
CA GLY A 97 20.33 -1.80 29.79
C GLY A 97 20.04 -2.29 28.38
N SER A 98 20.33 -3.53 28.02
CA SER A 98 19.96 -4.08 26.71
C SER A 98 19.97 -5.60 26.72
N ARG A 99 18.88 -6.21 27.22
CA ARG A 99 18.62 -7.64 27.00
C ARG A 99 17.22 -7.80 26.42
N THR A 100 17.14 -8.09 25.13
CA THR A 100 15.90 -8.52 24.49
C THR A 100 15.63 -9.94 24.96
N PHE A 101 14.58 -10.13 25.76
CA PHE A 101 14.13 -11.45 26.18
C PHE A 101 13.33 -12.11 25.06
N THR A 102 13.61 -13.37 24.76
CA THR A 102 12.70 -14.18 23.94
C THR A 102 11.44 -14.49 24.76
N MET A 103 10.29 -14.69 24.09
CA MET A 103 9.00 -14.97 24.77
C MET A 103 9.10 -16.16 25.74
N ARG A 104 9.91 -17.16 25.39
CA ARG A 104 10.22 -18.32 26.23
C ARG A 104 11.00 -17.97 27.49
N GLU A 105 11.87 -16.96 27.43
CA GLU A 105 12.67 -16.50 28.57
C GLU A 105 11.84 -15.66 29.55
N LEU A 106 11.00 -14.74 29.04
CA LEU A 106 10.05 -13.98 29.86
C LEU A 106 9.09 -14.90 30.61
N LEU A 107 8.52 -15.89 29.92
CA LEU A 107 7.61 -16.87 30.52
C LEU A 107 8.32 -17.82 31.49
N ASN A 108 9.58 -18.20 31.24
CA ASN A 108 10.36 -19.00 32.18
C ASN A 108 10.75 -18.22 33.44
N GLU A 109 11.05 -16.91 33.32
CA GLU A 109 11.33 -16.07 34.48
C GLU A 109 10.06 -15.87 35.34
N LEU A 110 8.89 -15.72 34.71
CA LEU A 110 7.59 -15.74 35.39
C LEU A 110 7.26 -17.09 36.05
N LYS A 111 7.71 -18.20 35.45
CA LYS A 111 7.47 -19.58 35.94
C LYS A 111 8.41 -20.00 37.07
N ASN A 112 9.57 -19.37 37.19
CA ASN A 112 10.58 -19.69 38.21
C ASN A 112 10.41 -18.89 39.51
N GLY A 113 9.48 -17.92 39.55
CA GLY A 113 9.09 -17.21 40.76
C GLY A 113 8.10 -18.02 41.59
N ASP A 114 8.65 -18.84 42.50
CA ASP A 114 7.97 -19.65 43.52
C ASP A 114 6.85 -20.62 43.08
N SER A 115 7.07 -21.87 43.48
CA SER A 115 6.22 -23.00 43.20
C SER A 115 5.10 -23.10 44.24
N HIS A 116 3.99 -22.39 44.00
CA HIS A 116 2.64 -22.86 44.30
C HIS A 116 1.63 -21.94 43.59
N ASP A 117 0.72 -22.59 42.86
CA ASP A 117 -0.36 -22.05 42.03
C ASP A 117 0.02 -21.72 40.56
N ASP A 118 -0.69 -22.38 39.65
CA ASP A 118 -0.75 -22.15 38.20
C ASP A 118 -1.33 -20.75 37.84
N ASP A 119 -1.01 -19.69 38.59
CA ASP A 119 -1.75 -18.42 38.63
C ASP A 119 -1.16 -17.30 37.75
N ALA A 120 0.12 -17.39 37.36
CA ALA A 120 0.76 -16.37 36.51
C ALA A 120 0.35 -16.42 35.02
N SER A 121 -0.31 -17.52 34.59
CA SER A 121 -0.65 -17.79 33.18
C SER A 121 -2.16 -17.69 32.89
N THR A 122 -2.98 -17.26 33.85
CA THR A 122 -4.44 -17.30 33.69
C THR A 122 -5.01 -15.97 33.19
N PRO A 123 -5.96 -15.99 32.23
CA PRO A 123 -6.70 -14.78 31.82
C PRO A 123 -7.31 -13.99 32.98
N TYR A 124 -7.61 -14.64 34.11
CA TYR A 124 -8.18 -14.03 35.31
C TYR A 124 -7.26 -12.97 35.95
N ARG A 125 -5.93 -13.16 35.91
CA ARG A 125 -4.99 -12.18 36.48
C ARG A 125 -4.96 -10.88 35.68
N TYR A 126 -4.98 -10.99 34.35
CA TYR A 126 -5.05 -9.82 33.48
C TYR A 126 -6.41 -9.13 33.56
N ALA A 127 -7.51 -9.89 33.62
CA ALA A 127 -8.83 -9.32 33.83
C ALA A 127 -8.89 -8.47 35.13
N ASN A 128 -8.39 -9.00 36.24
CA ASN A 128 -8.31 -8.26 37.51
C ASN A 128 -7.38 -7.04 37.43
N ALA A 129 -6.25 -7.15 36.72
CA ALA A 129 -5.33 -6.02 36.51
C ALA A 129 -6.00 -4.89 35.74
N ILE A 130 -6.77 -5.21 34.69
CA ILE A 130 -7.53 -4.23 33.90
C ILE A 130 -8.73 -3.66 34.68
N GLU A 131 -9.40 -4.45 35.51
CA GLU A 131 -10.43 -3.92 36.41
C GLU A 131 -9.86 -2.92 37.42
N ALA A 132 -8.65 -3.18 37.93
CA ALA A 132 -7.96 -2.28 38.86
C ALA A 132 -7.39 -1.04 38.15
N ASN A 133 -6.89 -1.20 36.92
CA ASN A 133 -6.35 -0.13 36.10
C ASN A 133 -6.72 -0.30 34.62
N PRO A 134 -7.86 0.29 34.16
CA PRO A 134 -8.31 0.16 32.78
C PRO A 134 -7.36 0.77 31.73
N GLU A 135 -6.45 1.64 32.15
CA GLU A 135 -5.48 2.33 31.29
C GLU A 135 -4.13 1.59 31.20
N ASP A 136 -4.02 0.38 31.76
CA ASP A 136 -2.80 -0.44 31.71
C ASP A 136 -2.67 -1.15 30.35
N TYR A 137 -2.08 -0.43 29.39
CA TYR A 137 -1.86 -0.98 28.05
C TYR A 137 -0.88 -2.17 28.06
N ASP A 138 0.08 -2.22 28.99
CA ASP A 138 1.03 -3.32 29.11
C ASP A 138 0.33 -4.60 29.57
N ALA A 139 -0.61 -4.49 30.51
CA ALA A 139 -1.45 -5.62 30.92
C ALA A 139 -2.34 -6.11 29.78
N LEU A 140 -2.93 -5.21 28.97
CA LEU A 140 -3.70 -5.59 27.77
C LEU A 140 -2.84 -6.29 26.72
N TYR A 141 -1.65 -5.75 26.44
CA TYR A 141 -0.70 -6.33 25.49
C TYR A 141 -0.25 -7.74 25.94
N ASN A 142 0.14 -7.89 27.20
CA ASN A 142 0.57 -9.18 27.74
C ASN A 142 -0.57 -10.20 27.79
N TRP A 143 -1.81 -9.75 28.06
CA TRP A 143 -2.98 -10.62 27.96
C TRP A 143 -3.18 -11.13 26.53
N ALA A 144 -3.07 -10.25 25.53
CA ALA A 144 -3.18 -10.63 24.12
C ALA A 144 -2.13 -11.69 23.72
N LEU A 145 -0.89 -11.54 24.20
CA LEU A 145 0.17 -12.53 23.99
C LEU A 145 -0.17 -13.89 24.60
N VAL A 146 -0.67 -13.92 25.84
CA VAL A 146 -1.06 -15.17 26.51
C VAL A 146 -2.23 -15.83 25.77
N LEU A 147 -3.17 -15.06 25.23
CA LEU A 147 -4.27 -15.58 24.40
C LEU A 147 -3.76 -16.20 23.10
N GLN A 148 -2.78 -15.59 22.42
CA GLN A 148 -2.15 -16.18 21.23
C GLN A 148 -1.41 -17.49 21.54
N GLU A 149 -0.59 -17.51 22.59
CA GLU A 149 0.11 -18.73 23.02
C GLU A 149 -0.91 -19.83 23.40
N SER A 150 -2.00 -19.46 24.08
CA SER A 150 -3.08 -20.39 24.38
C SER A 150 -3.72 -20.95 23.11
N ALA A 151 -3.89 -20.11 22.07
CA ALA A 151 -4.45 -20.51 20.78
C ALA A 151 -3.59 -21.55 20.04
N ASP A 152 -2.26 -21.47 20.18
CA ASP A 152 -1.32 -22.43 19.60
C ASP A 152 -1.27 -23.77 20.35
N ASN A 153 -1.64 -23.75 21.63
CA ASN A 153 -1.71 -24.93 22.49
C ASN A 153 -3.08 -25.64 22.47
N VAL A 154 -4.06 -25.14 21.69
CA VAL A 154 -5.38 -25.76 21.56
C VAL A 154 -5.25 -27.14 20.90
N SER A 155 -5.66 -28.18 21.62
CA SER A 155 -5.78 -29.53 21.06
C SER A 155 -6.93 -29.60 20.06
N PRO A 156 -6.77 -30.30 18.91
CA PRO A 156 -7.83 -30.45 17.91
C PRO A 156 -9.11 -31.12 18.47
N ASP A 157 -9.00 -31.88 19.56
CA ASP A 157 -10.14 -32.58 20.19
C ASP A 157 -10.75 -31.81 21.39
N SER A 158 -10.26 -30.60 21.69
CA SER A 158 -10.71 -29.84 22.87
C SER A 158 -12.09 -29.19 22.67
N SER A 159 -12.92 -29.25 23.72
CA SER A 159 -14.21 -28.56 23.75
C SER A 159 -14.08 -27.15 24.32
N SER A 160 -13.74 -26.18 23.46
CA SER A 160 -13.71 -24.73 23.72
C SER A 160 -12.69 -24.21 24.75
N PRO A 161 -12.17 -22.97 24.57
CA PRO A 161 -12.37 -22.08 23.41
C PRO A 161 -11.61 -22.56 22.17
N SER A 162 -12.14 -22.28 20.97
CA SER A 162 -11.47 -22.64 19.72
C SER A 162 -10.26 -21.75 19.48
N LYS A 163 -9.31 -22.22 18.65
CA LYS A 163 -8.16 -21.42 18.21
C LYS A 163 -8.59 -20.06 17.63
N ASP A 164 -9.64 -20.03 16.81
CA ASP A 164 -10.15 -18.77 16.22
C ASP A 164 -10.67 -17.80 17.28
N ALA A 165 -11.40 -18.30 18.28
CA ALA A 165 -11.98 -17.47 19.33
C ALA A 165 -10.89 -16.79 20.18
N LEU A 166 -9.85 -17.56 20.54
CA LEU A 166 -8.70 -17.03 21.28
C LEU A 166 -7.92 -15.98 20.47
N LEU A 167 -7.70 -16.23 19.17
CA LEU A 167 -7.03 -15.26 18.31
C LEU A 167 -7.87 -13.99 18.11
N GLU A 168 -9.20 -14.12 18.01
CA GLU A 168 -10.10 -12.96 17.93
C GLU A 168 -10.07 -12.13 19.22
N GLU A 169 -10.06 -12.78 20.38
CA GLU A 169 -9.94 -12.09 21.67
C GLU A 169 -8.58 -11.41 21.82
N ALA A 170 -7.50 -12.06 21.39
CA ALA A 170 -6.17 -11.45 21.34
C ALA A 170 -6.17 -10.20 20.45
N CYS A 171 -6.81 -10.25 19.27
CA CYS A 171 -6.96 -9.08 18.40
C CYS A 171 -7.66 -7.91 19.11
N LYS A 172 -8.71 -8.17 19.89
CA LYS A 172 -9.43 -7.13 20.66
C LYS A 172 -8.52 -6.52 21.72
N LYS A 173 -7.69 -7.32 22.39
CA LYS A 173 -6.74 -6.84 23.40
C LYS A 173 -5.58 -6.03 22.81
N TYR A 174 -5.06 -6.41 21.65
CA TYR A 174 -4.11 -5.55 20.93
C TYR A 174 -4.72 -4.23 20.46
N ASP A 175 -5.96 -4.26 19.97
CA ASP A 175 -6.71 -3.06 19.57
C ASP A 175 -6.93 -2.11 20.77
N GLU A 176 -7.34 -2.65 21.92
CA GLU A 176 -7.43 -1.88 23.18
C GLU A 176 -6.07 -1.31 23.60
N ALA A 177 -5.00 -2.12 23.60
CA ALA A 177 -3.66 -1.67 23.98
C ALA A 177 -3.13 -0.55 23.06
N THR A 178 -3.34 -0.65 21.75
CA THR A 178 -2.89 0.36 20.78
C THR A 178 -3.74 1.63 20.80
N ARG A 179 -4.99 1.58 21.26
CA ARG A 179 -5.76 2.80 21.55
C ARG A 179 -5.19 3.59 22.72
N LEU A 180 -4.67 2.90 23.74
CA LEU A 180 -4.06 3.52 24.91
C LEU A 180 -2.61 3.97 24.66
N CYS A 181 -1.85 3.17 23.91
CA CYS A 181 -0.47 3.45 23.51
C CYS A 181 -0.30 3.29 21.98
N PRO A 182 -0.59 4.34 21.19
CA PRO A 182 -0.49 4.28 19.72
C PRO A 182 0.93 4.07 19.18
N THR A 183 1.96 4.26 20.00
CA THR A 183 3.36 4.06 19.60
C THR A 183 3.88 2.64 19.90
N LEU A 184 3.01 1.74 20.40
CA LEU A 184 3.37 0.37 20.77
C LEU A 184 3.49 -0.52 19.53
N HIS A 185 4.63 -0.42 18.85
CA HIS A 185 4.93 -1.17 17.62
C HIS A 185 4.81 -2.69 17.79
N ASP A 186 5.22 -3.24 18.94
CA ASP A 186 5.12 -4.67 19.24
C ASP A 186 3.66 -5.17 19.26
N ALA A 187 2.72 -4.36 19.76
CA ALA A 187 1.31 -4.71 19.75
C ALA A 187 0.76 -4.76 18.32
N TYR A 188 1.09 -3.79 17.46
CA TYR A 188 0.71 -3.84 16.05
C TYR A 188 1.30 -5.05 15.32
N TYR A 189 2.56 -5.38 15.59
CA TYR A 189 3.24 -6.52 14.98
C TYR A 189 2.58 -7.84 15.36
N ASN A 190 2.39 -8.08 16.65
CA ASN A 190 1.76 -9.31 17.14
C ASN A 190 0.27 -9.38 16.77
N TRP A 191 -0.41 -8.24 16.70
CA TRP A 191 -1.76 -8.17 16.16
C TRP A 191 -1.82 -8.59 14.69
N ALA A 192 -0.90 -8.12 13.86
CA ALA A 192 -0.79 -8.54 12.47
C ALA A 192 -0.56 -10.06 12.34
N ILE A 193 0.21 -10.66 13.25
CA ILE A 193 0.40 -12.12 13.32
C ILE A 193 -0.91 -12.83 13.67
N ALA A 194 -1.63 -12.41 14.72
CA ALA A 194 -2.92 -13.00 15.08
C ALA A 194 -3.91 -12.96 13.91
N ILE A 195 -4.04 -11.80 13.25
CA ILE A 195 -4.92 -11.65 12.08
C ILE A 195 -4.48 -12.59 10.95
N SER A 196 -3.18 -12.70 10.70
CA SER A 196 -2.63 -13.59 9.66
C SER A 196 -2.94 -15.06 9.94
N ASP A 197 -2.86 -15.49 11.20
CA ASP A 197 -3.18 -16.88 11.55
C ASP A 197 -4.67 -17.18 11.44
N ARG A 198 -5.53 -16.20 11.79
CA ARG A 198 -6.97 -16.30 11.49
C ARG A 198 -7.23 -16.36 9.98
N ALA A 199 -6.53 -15.57 9.17
CA ALA A 199 -6.66 -15.59 7.72
C ALA A 199 -6.27 -16.95 7.12
N LYS A 200 -5.16 -17.55 7.59
CA LYS A 200 -4.71 -18.88 7.16
C LYS A 200 -5.75 -19.96 7.44
N MET A 201 -6.40 -19.91 8.60
CA MET A 201 -7.46 -20.86 8.97
C MET A 201 -8.70 -20.78 8.05
N ARG A 202 -8.94 -19.61 7.46
CA ARG A 202 -10.04 -19.38 6.50
C ARG A 202 -9.68 -19.75 5.06
N GLY A 203 -8.43 -20.12 4.77
CA GLY A 203 -7.98 -20.58 3.45
C GLY A 203 -8.16 -19.54 2.34
N ARG A 204 -8.67 -19.97 1.17
CA ARG A 204 -8.90 -19.09 0.01
C ARG A 204 -10.35 -18.60 0.00
N THR A 205 -10.70 -17.77 0.98
CA THR A 205 -12.05 -17.18 1.11
C THR A 205 -11.98 -15.66 1.12
N LYS A 206 -13.11 -14.99 0.83
CA LYS A 206 -13.22 -13.52 0.97
C LYS A 206 -12.93 -13.05 2.39
N GLU A 207 -13.35 -13.82 3.39
CA GLU A 207 -13.03 -13.52 4.79
C GLU A 207 -11.52 -13.55 5.06
N ALA A 208 -10.78 -14.48 4.45
CA ALA A 208 -9.32 -14.48 4.53
C ALA A 208 -8.71 -13.23 3.87
N GLU A 209 -9.21 -12.80 2.71
CA GLU A 209 -8.75 -11.57 2.04
C GLU A 209 -8.99 -10.32 2.90
N GLU A 210 -10.15 -10.26 3.56
CA GLU A 210 -10.52 -9.20 4.50
C GLU A 210 -9.59 -9.14 5.73
N LEU A 211 -9.13 -10.29 6.21
CA LEU A 211 -8.15 -10.38 7.28
C LEU A 211 -6.74 -10.02 6.78
N TRP A 212 -6.35 -10.50 5.59
CA TRP A 212 -5.02 -10.23 5.03
C TRP A 212 -4.76 -8.74 4.82
N LYS A 213 -5.73 -7.96 4.33
CA LYS A 213 -5.55 -6.51 4.20
C LYS A 213 -5.37 -5.82 5.55
N GLN A 214 -6.08 -6.26 6.59
CA GLN A 214 -5.93 -5.73 7.96
C GLN A 214 -4.58 -6.09 8.55
N ALA A 215 -4.11 -7.34 8.38
CA ALA A 215 -2.79 -7.78 8.81
C ALA A 215 -1.67 -6.97 8.15
N LEU A 216 -1.76 -6.74 6.84
CA LEU A 216 -0.79 -5.93 6.10
C LEU A 216 -0.79 -4.47 6.58
N ASN A 217 -1.95 -3.88 6.84
CA ASN A 217 -2.04 -2.53 7.40
C ASN A 217 -1.41 -2.45 8.80
N ASN A 218 -1.70 -3.40 9.69
CA ASN A 218 -1.13 -3.40 11.03
C ASN A 218 0.38 -3.66 11.02
N TRP A 219 0.87 -4.48 10.09
CA TRP A 219 2.30 -4.64 9.90
C TRP A 219 2.96 -3.35 9.40
N GLY A 220 2.31 -2.62 8.48
CA GLY A 220 2.75 -1.29 8.06
C GLY A 220 2.87 -0.32 9.24
N LEU A 221 1.85 -0.28 10.12
CA LEU A 221 1.86 0.54 11.34
C LEU A 221 2.98 0.14 12.31
N ALA A 222 3.19 -1.15 12.54
CA ALA A 222 4.29 -1.62 13.38
C ALA A 222 5.64 -1.13 12.86
N LEU A 223 5.88 -1.21 11.55
CA LEU A 223 7.12 -0.74 10.93
C LEU A 223 7.24 0.79 10.97
N GLN A 224 6.14 1.52 10.81
CA GLN A 224 6.11 2.97 10.95
C GLN A 224 6.52 3.40 12.36
N GLU A 225 5.90 2.83 13.40
CA GLU A 225 6.22 3.15 14.79
C GLU A 225 7.63 2.69 15.18
N LEU A 226 8.07 1.52 14.73
CA LEU A 226 9.46 1.07 14.91
C LEU A 226 10.46 2.04 14.24
N SER A 227 10.13 2.58 13.07
CA SER A 227 11.00 3.51 12.35
C SER A 227 11.29 4.80 13.13
N ALA A 228 10.40 5.19 14.06
CA ALA A 228 10.55 6.39 14.87
C ALA A 228 11.63 6.25 15.97
N ILE A 229 11.95 5.02 16.39
CA ILE A 229 12.87 4.74 17.50
C ILE A 229 14.22 4.16 17.06
N VAL A 230 14.36 3.75 15.79
CA VAL A 230 15.62 3.20 15.27
C VAL A 230 16.60 4.31 14.84
N PRO A 231 17.91 3.99 14.77
CA PRO A 231 18.89 4.92 14.19
C PRO A 231 18.60 5.26 12.72
N ALA A 232 18.98 6.47 12.29
CA ALA A 232 18.70 6.99 10.95
C ALA A 232 19.16 6.07 9.79
N ARG A 233 20.26 5.32 9.98
CA ARG A 233 20.79 4.37 8.98
C ARG A 233 19.82 3.24 8.63
N GLU A 234 18.99 2.82 9.60
CA GLU A 234 18.04 1.71 9.45
C GLU A 234 16.64 2.22 9.09
N LYS A 235 16.31 3.45 9.51
CA LYS A 235 15.01 4.10 9.30
C LYS A 235 14.51 4.02 7.86
N GLN A 236 15.36 4.35 6.88
CA GLN A 236 15.00 4.36 5.46
C GLN A 236 14.51 2.99 4.95
N THR A 237 15.19 1.91 5.33
CA THR A 237 14.81 0.55 4.91
C THR A 237 13.51 0.10 5.55
N ILE A 238 13.30 0.44 6.84
CA ILE A 238 12.08 0.13 7.56
C ILE A 238 10.89 0.88 6.97
N VAL A 239 11.03 2.18 6.72
CA VAL A 239 9.99 3.03 6.09
C VAL A 239 9.61 2.52 4.71
N LYS A 240 10.58 2.16 3.85
CA LYS A 240 10.29 1.55 2.54
C LYS A 240 9.52 0.24 2.66
N THR A 241 9.82 -0.56 3.68
CA THR A 241 9.08 -1.79 3.96
C THR A 241 7.65 -1.49 4.42
N ALA A 242 7.45 -0.48 5.28
CA ALA A 242 6.11 -0.03 5.70
C ALA A 242 5.26 0.41 4.50
N ILE A 243 5.82 1.23 3.62
CA ILE A 243 5.18 1.66 2.36
C ILE A 243 4.74 0.45 1.53
N SER A 244 5.61 -0.55 1.38
CA SER A 244 5.28 -1.79 0.65
C SER A 244 4.11 -2.55 1.29
N LYS A 245 4.05 -2.64 2.62
CA LYS A 245 2.92 -3.29 3.33
C LYS A 245 1.60 -2.56 3.12
N PHE A 246 1.59 -1.23 3.22
CA PHE A 246 0.38 -0.46 2.96
C PHE A 246 -0.07 -0.57 1.49
N ARG A 247 0.86 -0.49 0.53
CA ARG A 247 0.55 -0.71 -0.88
C ARG A 247 -0.04 -2.11 -1.13
N ALA A 248 0.50 -3.14 -0.50
CA ALA A 248 -0.04 -4.50 -0.60
C ALA A 248 -1.46 -4.60 -0.02
N ALA A 249 -1.75 -3.92 1.10
CA ALA A 249 -3.10 -3.86 1.65
C ALA A 249 -4.10 -3.17 0.70
N ILE A 250 -3.69 -2.07 0.06
CA ILE A 250 -4.49 -1.35 -0.95
C ILE A 250 -4.70 -2.21 -2.20
N GLN A 251 -3.74 -3.04 -2.60
CA GLN A 251 -3.90 -3.93 -3.75
C GLN A 251 -4.92 -5.05 -3.51
N LEU A 252 -5.12 -5.48 -2.25
CA LEU A 252 -6.17 -6.44 -1.90
C LEU A 252 -7.57 -5.78 -1.94
N GLN A 253 -7.67 -4.54 -1.47
CA GLN A 253 -8.89 -3.75 -1.57
C GLN A 253 -8.53 -2.28 -1.80
N PHE A 254 -8.79 -1.80 -3.02
CA PHE A 254 -8.38 -0.47 -3.46
C PHE A 254 -9.03 0.67 -2.66
N ASP A 255 -10.20 0.47 -2.07
CA ASP A 255 -10.87 1.46 -1.22
C ASP A 255 -10.63 1.26 0.28
N PHE A 256 -9.61 0.47 0.65
CA PHE A 256 -9.23 0.30 2.06
C PHE A 256 -8.60 1.58 2.62
N HIS A 257 -9.46 2.53 2.98
CA HIS A 257 -9.12 3.90 3.35
C HIS A 257 -8.12 4.01 4.51
N ARG A 258 -8.09 3.05 5.45
CA ARG A 258 -7.11 3.02 6.55
C ARG A 258 -5.69 2.86 6.01
N ALA A 259 -5.45 1.93 5.09
CA ALA A 259 -4.14 1.73 4.48
C ALA A 259 -3.75 2.91 3.57
N ILE A 260 -4.71 3.48 2.83
CA ILE A 260 -4.51 4.70 2.04
C ILE A 260 -4.06 5.86 2.94
N TYR A 261 -4.77 6.10 4.05
CA TYR A 261 -4.44 7.16 5.00
C TYR A 261 -3.06 6.94 5.62
N ASN A 262 -2.79 5.73 6.13
CA ASN A 262 -1.52 5.41 6.79
C ASN A 262 -0.34 5.53 5.82
N LEU A 263 -0.49 5.11 4.56
CA LEU A 263 0.52 5.34 3.53
C LEU A 263 0.79 6.84 3.32
N GLY A 264 -0.26 7.66 3.29
CA GLY A 264 -0.11 9.12 3.26
C GLY A 264 0.69 9.67 4.44
N THR A 265 0.46 9.17 5.67
CA THR A 265 1.21 9.60 6.86
C THR A 265 2.67 9.17 6.85
N VAL A 266 2.98 7.96 6.38
CA VAL A 266 4.37 7.50 6.24
C VAL A 266 5.12 8.30 5.19
N LEU A 267 4.48 8.61 4.06
CA LEU A 267 5.08 9.46 3.02
C LEU A 267 5.35 10.88 3.53
N TYR A 268 4.47 11.42 4.38
CA TYR A 268 4.70 12.70 5.05
C TYR A 268 5.95 12.64 5.94
N GLY A 269 6.03 11.64 6.83
CA GLY A 269 7.19 11.46 7.71
C GLY A 269 8.50 11.27 6.94
N LEU A 270 8.45 10.53 5.82
CA LEU A 270 9.60 10.36 4.93
C LEU A 270 10.01 11.69 4.27
N ALA A 271 9.04 12.54 3.90
CA ALA A 271 9.32 13.87 3.35
C ALA A 271 10.03 14.77 4.38
N GLU A 272 9.55 14.78 5.62
CA GLU A 272 10.17 15.52 6.74
C GLU A 272 11.61 15.07 7.00
N ASP A 273 11.84 13.76 7.08
CA ASP A 273 13.18 13.19 7.27
C ASP A 273 14.14 13.56 6.13
N THR A 274 13.66 13.47 4.88
CA THR A 274 14.45 13.77 3.68
C THR A 274 14.76 15.27 3.60
N SER A 275 13.82 16.12 4.02
CA SER A 275 14.01 17.57 4.13
C SER A 275 15.08 17.93 5.16
N ARG A 276 15.00 17.33 6.37
CA ARG A 276 15.93 17.61 7.48
C ARG A 276 17.35 17.13 7.23
N THR A 277 17.50 16.03 6.50
CA THR A 277 18.82 15.45 6.16
C THR A 277 19.49 16.14 4.98
N GLY A 278 18.85 17.15 4.37
CA GLY A 278 19.46 17.99 3.33
C GLY A 278 19.67 17.26 2.01
N GLY A 279 18.73 16.38 1.63
CA GLY A 279 18.78 15.44 0.52
C GLY A 279 19.83 15.72 -0.56
N THR A 280 20.89 14.91 -0.59
CA THR A 280 21.61 14.42 -1.79
C THR A 280 22.84 13.62 -1.35
N VAL A 281 22.64 12.34 -1.02
CA VAL A 281 23.75 11.37 -1.09
C VAL A 281 23.76 10.67 -2.46
N ASN A 282 22.59 10.55 -3.12
CA ASN A 282 22.46 9.96 -4.46
C ASN A 282 21.39 10.68 -5.31
N GLY A 283 21.66 10.94 -6.58
CA GLY A 283 20.75 11.63 -7.51
C GLY A 283 19.48 10.86 -7.94
N ASN A 284 19.16 9.76 -7.24
CA ASN A 284 18.03 8.87 -7.55
C ASN A 284 16.93 8.90 -6.47
N GLU A 285 17.05 9.70 -5.41
CA GLU A 285 16.02 9.78 -4.36
C GLU A 285 14.91 10.77 -4.73
N VAL A 286 13.67 10.41 -4.41
CA VAL A 286 12.48 11.25 -4.61
C VAL A 286 12.61 12.52 -3.77
N SER A 287 12.33 13.69 -4.36
CA SER A 287 12.45 14.96 -3.64
C SER A 287 11.43 15.05 -2.49
N PRO A 288 11.74 15.80 -1.41
CA PRO A 288 10.77 16.06 -0.34
C PRO A 288 9.43 16.61 -0.87
N ASP A 289 9.45 17.52 -1.84
CA ASP A 289 8.24 18.10 -2.43
C ASP A 289 7.36 17.06 -3.13
N GLU A 290 7.95 16.09 -3.85
CA GLU A 290 7.17 15.01 -4.47
C GLU A 290 6.61 14.07 -3.41
N LEU A 291 7.34 13.80 -2.32
CA LEU A 291 6.83 12.99 -1.20
C LEU A 291 5.67 13.68 -0.47
N TYR A 292 5.75 14.98 -0.23
CA TYR A 292 4.64 15.78 0.32
C TYR A 292 3.43 15.76 -0.61
N SER A 293 3.64 15.93 -1.91
CA SER A 293 2.58 15.83 -2.93
C SER A 293 1.92 14.45 -2.92
N GLN A 294 2.70 13.37 -2.89
CA GLN A 294 2.18 12.00 -2.79
C GLN A 294 1.40 11.78 -1.50
N SER A 295 1.92 12.23 -0.36
CA SER A 295 1.23 12.19 0.93
C SER A 295 -0.14 12.86 0.84
N ALA A 296 -0.19 14.07 0.28
CA ALA A 296 -1.42 14.83 0.14
C ALA A 296 -2.44 14.14 -0.79
N ILE A 297 -1.99 13.48 -1.85
CA ILE A 297 -2.85 12.68 -2.75
C ILE A 297 -3.52 11.54 -1.96
N TYR A 298 -2.74 10.78 -1.18
CA TYR A 298 -3.27 9.68 -0.37
C TYR A 298 -4.24 10.17 0.71
N ILE A 299 -3.89 11.23 1.44
CA ILE A 299 -4.76 11.79 2.50
C ILE A 299 -6.07 12.33 1.90
N ALA A 300 -6.00 13.02 0.76
CA ALA A 300 -7.18 13.48 0.02
C ALA A 300 -8.06 12.31 -0.42
N ALA A 301 -7.46 11.22 -0.90
CA ALA A 301 -8.20 10.02 -1.28
C ALA A 301 -8.89 9.33 -0.10
N ALA A 302 -8.19 9.19 1.03
CA ALA A 302 -8.78 8.64 2.25
C ALA A 302 -9.96 9.48 2.75
N HIS A 303 -9.81 10.81 2.76
CA HIS A 303 -10.89 11.73 3.11
C HIS A 303 -12.07 11.63 2.11
N ALA A 304 -11.80 11.54 0.80
CA ALA A 304 -12.86 11.41 -0.19
C ALA A 304 -13.69 10.12 0.00
N LEU A 305 -13.05 9.01 0.37
CA LEU A 305 -13.71 7.73 0.64
C LEU A 305 -14.51 7.75 1.96
N LYS A 306 -13.98 8.38 3.01
CA LYS A 306 -14.60 8.49 4.33
C LYS A 306 -14.58 9.94 4.87
N PRO A 307 -15.42 10.84 4.34
CA PRO A 307 -15.39 12.27 4.68
C PRO A 307 -15.82 12.57 6.12
N ASN A 308 -16.52 11.65 6.77
CA ASN A 308 -17.00 11.81 8.14
C ASN A 308 -15.92 11.50 9.20
N TYR A 309 -14.75 11.02 8.80
CA TYR A 309 -13.65 10.75 9.72
C TYR A 309 -12.92 12.07 10.04
N SER A 310 -13.02 12.49 11.30
CA SER A 310 -12.45 13.77 11.78
C SER A 310 -10.94 13.84 11.56
N VAL A 311 -10.22 12.75 11.84
CA VAL A 311 -8.76 12.66 11.62
C VAL A 311 -8.39 12.91 10.17
N TYR A 312 -9.13 12.36 9.20
CA TYR A 312 -8.84 12.57 7.78
C TYR A 312 -9.10 14.03 7.39
N THR A 313 -10.11 14.65 8.00
CA THR A 313 -10.40 16.07 7.81
C THR A 313 -9.28 16.95 8.36
N SER A 314 -8.77 16.65 9.56
CA SER A 314 -7.64 17.37 10.17
C SER A 314 -6.36 17.21 9.35
N ALA A 315 -6.02 15.97 8.98
CA ALA A 315 -4.85 15.69 8.14
C ALA A 315 -4.95 16.37 6.77
N LEU A 316 -6.12 16.35 6.13
CA LEU A 316 -6.33 17.02 4.85
C LEU A 316 -6.10 18.53 4.97
N LYS A 317 -6.54 19.19 6.04
CA LYS A 317 -6.28 20.62 6.24
C LYS A 317 -4.78 20.95 6.27
N LEU A 318 -3.97 20.07 6.86
CA LEU A 318 -2.51 20.22 6.93
C LEU A 318 -1.87 20.10 5.53
N VAL A 319 -2.27 19.09 4.76
CA VAL A 319 -1.58 18.74 3.50
C VAL A 319 -2.25 19.29 2.24
N ARG A 320 -3.45 19.90 2.33
CA ARG A 320 -4.20 20.38 1.16
C ARG A 320 -3.40 21.36 0.30
N SER A 321 -2.58 22.22 0.90
CA SER A 321 -1.72 23.15 0.17
C SER A 321 -0.57 22.49 -0.60
N MET A 322 -0.28 21.22 -0.32
CA MET A 322 0.72 20.41 -1.02
C MET A 322 0.15 19.77 -2.30
N LEU A 323 -1.16 19.84 -2.51
CA LEU A 323 -1.78 19.45 -3.77
C LEU A 323 -1.62 20.55 -4.83
N PRO A 324 -1.45 20.18 -6.11
CA PRO A 324 -1.42 21.13 -7.21
C PRO A 324 -2.84 21.59 -7.61
N LEU A 325 -3.55 22.27 -6.69
CA LEU A 325 -4.92 22.73 -6.89
C LEU A 325 -5.07 23.57 -8.20
N PRO A 326 -6.15 23.39 -9.00
CA PRO A 326 -7.34 22.59 -8.73
C PRO A 326 -7.23 21.11 -9.14
N TYR A 327 -6.02 20.57 -9.24
CA TYR A 327 -5.75 19.20 -9.65
C TYR A 327 -5.28 18.35 -8.47
N LEU A 328 -5.45 17.04 -8.59
CA LEU A 328 -4.92 16.07 -7.63
C LEU A 328 -3.43 15.80 -7.90
N LYS A 329 -3.06 15.67 -9.17
CA LYS A 329 -1.64 15.50 -9.59
C LYS A 329 -1.35 16.29 -10.85
N VAL A 330 -0.15 16.84 -10.91
CA VAL A 330 0.42 17.47 -12.11
C VAL A 330 1.82 16.91 -12.29
N GLY A 331 2.19 16.61 -13.53
CA GLY A 331 3.51 16.09 -13.84
C GLY A 331 3.76 15.99 -15.33
N TYR A 332 4.94 15.53 -15.71
CA TYR A 332 5.29 15.32 -17.10
C TYR A 332 5.18 13.84 -17.48
N LEU A 333 4.64 13.60 -18.66
CA LEU A 333 4.64 12.30 -19.32
C LEU A 333 5.03 12.52 -20.79
N THR A 334 5.72 11.53 -21.35
CA THR A 334 6.01 11.47 -22.77
C THR A 334 4.91 10.70 -23.46
N ALA A 335 4.30 11.31 -24.47
CA ALA A 335 3.13 10.78 -25.15
C ALA A 335 3.22 10.99 -26.67
N PRO A 336 2.53 10.18 -27.48
CA PRO A 336 2.48 10.37 -28.93
C PRO A 336 1.58 11.57 -29.29
N PRO A 337 1.59 12.05 -30.55
CA PRO A 337 0.59 12.99 -31.05
C PRO A 337 -0.83 12.44 -30.85
N ALA A 338 -1.74 13.27 -30.35
CA ALA A 338 -3.09 12.80 -30.04
C ALA A 338 -3.83 12.32 -31.30
N GLY A 339 -4.48 11.17 -31.19
CA GLY A 339 -5.17 10.51 -32.30
C GLY A 339 -4.28 9.62 -33.17
N ASN A 340 -2.97 9.55 -32.91
CA ASN A 340 -2.09 8.59 -33.57
C ASN A 340 -1.12 7.94 -32.58
N SER A 341 -1.47 6.74 -32.09
CA SER A 341 -0.68 6.04 -31.06
C SER A 341 0.53 5.28 -31.61
N ILE A 342 0.61 5.07 -32.93
CA ILE A 342 1.67 4.31 -33.59
C ILE A 342 2.49 5.28 -34.44
N VAL A 343 3.46 5.92 -33.80
CA VAL A 343 4.39 6.87 -34.44
C VAL A 343 5.83 6.56 -34.06
N PRO A 344 6.82 6.94 -34.89
CA PRO A 344 8.22 6.83 -34.52
C PRO A 344 8.53 7.53 -33.19
N HIS A 345 9.49 7.02 -32.41
CA HIS A 345 9.86 7.60 -31.11
C HIS A 345 10.23 9.09 -31.18
N SER A 346 10.75 9.54 -32.34
CA SER A 346 11.08 10.96 -32.58
C SER A 346 9.88 11.90 -32.62
N GLU A 347 8.66 11.39 -32.71
CA GLU A 347 7.42 12.16 -32.68
C GLU A 347 6.76 12.22 -31.29
N TRP A 348 7.20 11.36 -30.36
CA TRP A 348 6.75 11.44 -28.98
C TRP A 348 7.27 12.73 -28.34
N ARG A 349 6.44 13.35 -27.51
CA ARG A 349 6.73 14.64 -26.90
C ARG A 349 6.45 14.58 -25.41
N ARG A 350 7.48 14.93 -24.63
CA ARG A 350 7.32 15.22 -23.20
C ARG A 350 6.40 16.42 -23.03
N SER A 351 5.24 16.19 -22.42
CA SER A 351 4.19 17.18 -22.21
C SER A 351 3.74 17.16 -20.76
N GLN A 352 3.14 18.25 -20.29
CA GLN A 352 2.55 18.28 -18.96
C GLN A 352 1.17 17.61 -19.00
N PHE A 353 0.87 16.83 -17.97
CA PHE A 353 -0.42 16.20 -17.73
C PHE A 353 -0.94 16.60 -16.36
N VAL A 354 -2.26 16.65 -16.26
CA VAL A 354 -2.97 16.91 -15.00
C VAL A 354 -4.03 15.84 -14.79
N LEU A 355 -4.22 15.49 -13.53
CA LEU A 355 -5.26 14.56 -13.08
C LEU A 355 -6.18 15.29 -12.12
N ASN A 356 -7.46 15.36 -12.46
CA ASN A 356 -8.54 15.81 -11.57
C ASN A 356 -9.49 14.63 -11.28
N HIS A 357 -10.66 14.93 -10.71
CA HIS A 357 -11.70 13.93 -10.42
C HIS A 357 -12.42 13.38 -11.66
N GLU A 358 -12.26 14.01 -12.84
CA GLU A 358 -12.92 13.62 -14.10
C GLU A 358 -12.01 12.79 -15.02
N GLY A 359 -10.70 13.06 -15.04
CA GLY A 359 -9.80 12.44 -16.00
C GLY A 359 -8.35 12.92 -15.96
N LEU A 360 -7.51 12.17 -16.67
CA LEU A 360 -6.14 12.54 -17.00
C LEU A 360 -6.15 13.33 -18.32
N GLN A 361 -5.53 14.52 -18.32
CA GLN A 361 -5.56 15.44 -19.46
C GLN A 361 -4.17 15.99 -19.73
N GLN A 362 -3.73 15.93 -20.99
CA GLN A 362 -2.55 16.65 -21.46
C GLN A 362 -2.84 18.15 -21.44
N ILE A 363 -1.90 19.01 -21.04
CA ILE A 363 -2.02 20.48 -21.12
C ILE A 363 -1.03 21.03 -22.14
N HIS A 364 -1.45 22.07 -22.88
CA HIS A 364 -0.59 22.79 -23.81
C HIS A 364 0.05 24.02 -23.12
N ASN A 365 1.38 24.18 -23.24
CA ASN A 365 2.18 25.31 -22.70
C ASN A 365 1.66 26.74 -22.99
N VAL A 366 0.65 26.93 -23.83
CA VAL A 366 0.09 28.26 -24.18
C VAL A 366 -0.86 28.78 -23.11
N GLU A 367 -1.54 27.92 -22.34
CA GLU A 367 -2.48 28.34 -21.29
C GLU A 367 -1.77 28.93 -20.07
N GLN A 368 -0.56 28.46 -19.73
CA GLN A 368 0.27 29.07 -18.69
C GLN A 368 0.61 30.55 -18.97
N ARG A 369 0.80 30.95 -20.24
CA ARG A 369 1.06 32.35 -20.60
C ARG A 369 -0.19 33.22 -20.57
N ARG A 370 -1.38 32.68 -20.80
CA ARG A 370 -2.63 33.44 -20.69
C ARG A 370 -3.02 33.68 -19.22
N MET A 371 -2.69 32.76 -18.33
CA MET A 371 -2.96 32.93 -16.89
C MET A 371 -2.03 33.96 -16.20
N SER A 372 -0.90 34.30 -16.81
CA SER A 372 0.06 35.31 -16.29
C SER A 372 -0.01 36.68 -16.98
N ARG A 373 -0.79 36.84 -18.06
CA ARG A 373 -0.89 38.10 -18.81
C ARG A 373 -2.32 38.40 -19.24
N ASN A 374 -3.09 38.91 -18.28
CA ASN A 374 -4.16 39.84 -18.65
C ASN A 374 -3.52 41.18 -18.98
N LEU A 375 -3.30 41.41 -20.28
CA LEU A 375 -3.60 42.66 -20.99
C LEU A 375 -2.82 42.70 -22.33
N SER A 376 -3.59 43.01 -23.38
CA SER A 376 -3.20 43.48 -24.71
C SER A 376 -2.79 42.47 -25.80
N ASN A 377 -3.60 42.55 -26.85
CA ASN A 377 -3.32 42.38 -28.27
C ASN A 377 -3.69 41.05 -28.97
N SER A 378 -4.80 41.21 -29.70
CA SER A 378 -5.23 40.56 -30.94
C SER A 378 -4.11 40.28 -31.94
N GLY A 379 -4.21 39.13 -32.62
CA GLY A 379 -3.42 38.80 -33.81
C GLY A 379 -3.37 37.29 -34.07
N ASP A 380 -4.20 36.83 -35.00
CA ASP A 380 -4.16 35.54 -35.71
C ASP A 380 -3.86 34.27 -34.90
N ALA A 381 -4.91 33.73 -34.30
CA ALA A 381 -4.91 32.32 -33.88
C ALA A 381 -5.14 31.43 -35.10
N VAL A 382 -4.06 30.96 -35.73
CA VAL A 382 -4.08 29.72 -36.50
C VAL A 382 -4.67 28.66 -35.56
N LYS A 383 -5.90 28.23 -35.81
CA LYS A 383 -6.52 27.08 -35.14
C LYS A 383 -5.76 25.82 -35.56
N ILE A 384 -4.59 25.61 -34.98
CA ILE A 384 -4.00 24.28 -34.93
C ILE A 384 -4.85 23.53 -33.92
N ASN A 385 -5.87 22.83 -34.42
CA ASN A 385 -6.68 21.92 -33.64
C ASN A 385 -5.81 20.70 -33.33
N ARG A 386 -4.81 20.85 -32.45
CA ARG A 386 -4.09 19.73 -31.88
C ARG A 386 -5.05 19.09 -30.89
N SER A 387 -5.58 17.93 -31.28
CA SER A 387 -6.18 16.99 -30.34
C SER A 387 -5.26 16.89 -29.12
N MET A 388 -5.86 16.85 -27.94
CA MET A 388 -5.15 16.66 -26.68
C MET A 388 -5.46 15.24 -26.20
N ILE A 389 -4.48 14.57 -25.61
CA ILE A 389 -4.75 13.27 -24.99
C ILE A 389 -5.60 13.54 -23.74
N LYS A 390 -6.79 12.92 -23.73
CA LYS A 390 -7.72 12.95 -22.61
C LYS A 390 -8.20 11.53 -22.35
N VAL A 391 -8.09 11.10 -21.10
CA VAL A 391 -8.64 9.84 -20.60
C VAL A 391 -9.60 10.17 -19.47
N ASN A 392 -10.89 9.94 -19.68
CA ASN A 392 -11.86 10.13 -18.61
C ASN A 392 -11.81 8.95 -17.64
N ILE A 393 -11.97 9.20 -16.35
CA ILE A 393 -11.98 8.16 -15.32
C ILE A 393 -13.02 7.07 -15.58
N PRO A 394 -14.26 7.38 -16.01
CA PRO A 394 -15.26 6.36 -16.33
C PRO A 394 -14.89 5.44 -17.50
N ASP A 395 -13.99 5.89 -18.37
CA ASP A 395 -13.62 5.14 -19.58
C ASP A 395 -12.50 4.12 -19.32
N ILE A 396 -11.85 4.18 -18.15
CA ILE A 396 -10.73 3.30 -17.79
C ILE A 396 -11.24 1.89 -17.51
N VAL A 397 -10.68 0.91 -18.22
CA VAL A 397 -10.92 -0.53 -18.06
C VAL A 397 -9.81 -1.16 -17.23
N SER A 398 -8.56 -0.79 -17.49
CA SER A 398 -7.37 -1.38 -16.86
C SER A 398 -6.23 -0.36 -16.82
N LEU A 399 -5.36 -0.49 -15.81
CA LEU A 399 -4.19 0.38 -15.64
C LEU A 399 -2.97 -0.44 -15.21
N SER A 400 -1.92 -0.43 -16.03
CA SER A 400 -0.72 -1.24 -15.79
C SER A 400 0.58 -0.52 -16.18
N ALA A 401 1.67 -0.90 -15.52
CA ALA A 401 3.01 -0.62 -16.02
C ALA A 401 3.24 -1.43 -17.29
N CYS A 402 3.90 -0.82 -18.28
CA CYS A 402 4.07 -1.38 -19.61
C CYS A 402 5.55 -1.41 -19.98
N ALA A 403 6.03 -2.58 -20.43
CA ALA A 403 7.39 -2.79 -20.93
C ALA A 403 7.36 -3.16 -22.43
N ASP A 404 6.43 -2.58 -23.19
CA ASP A 404 6.30 -2.83 -24.62
C ASP A 404 7.50 -2.22 -25.37
N LEU A 405 8.15 -3.05 -26.21
CA LEU A 405 9.34 -2.68 -26.99
C LEU A 405 9.07 -1.56 -28.01
N THR A 406 7.81 -1.28 -28.33
CA THR A 406 7.41 -0.20 -29.23
C THR A 406 7.36 1.16 -28.53
N LEU A 407 7.42 1.21 -27.20
CA LEU A 407 7.45 2.46 -26.44
C LEU A 407 8.84 3.11 -26.46
N PRO A 408 8.93 4.45 -26.41
CA PRO A 408 10.20 5.11 -26.15
C PRO A 408 10.85 4.63 -24.84
N PRO A 409 12.18 4.75 -24.71
CA PRO A 409 12.86 4.42 -23.46
C PRO A 409 12.27 5.18 -22.26
N GLY A 410 11.97 4.46 -21.19
CA GLY A 410 11.42 5.00 -19.96
C GLY A 410 10.49 4.02 -19.26
N ALA A 411 9.79 4.49 -18.22
CA ALA A 411 8.84 3.68 -17.48
C ALA A 411 7.45 3.80 -18.14
N GLY A 412 7.06 2.78 -18.91
CA GLY A 412 5.81 2.79 -19.67
C GLY A 412 4.57 2.61 -18.80
N LEU A 413 3.49 3.29 -19.19
CA LEU A 413 2.15 3.26 -18.61
C LEU A 413 1.16 2.90 -19.71
N CYS A 414 0.35 1.86 -19.50
CA CYS A 414 -0.78 1.52 -20.36
C CYS A 414 -2.08 1.79 -19.62
N VAL A 415 -2.91 2.65 -20.20
CA VAL A 415 -4.28 2.91 -19.74
C VAL A 415 -5.23 2.30 -20.77
N ASP A 416 -5.77 1.13 -20.46
CA ASP A 416 -6.79 0.52 -21.33
C ASP A 416 -8.10 1.25 -21.10
N THR A 417 -8.69 1.75 -22.19
CA THR A 417 -10.01 2.40 -22.15
C THR A 417 -11.01 1.65 -23.02
N ILE A 418 -12.30 1.96 -22.86
CA ILE A 418 -13.35 1.48 -23.77
C ILE A 418 -13.16 1.93 -25.23
N HIS A 419 -12.29 2.92 -25.47
CA HIS A 419 -11.95 3.44 -26.79
C HIS A 419 -10.61 2.91 -27.33
N GLY A 420 -9.96 2.01 -26.59
CA GLY A 420 -8.64 1.46 -26.89
C GLY A 420 -7.56 1.88 -25.89
N PRO A 421 -6.35 1.29 -26.01
CA PRO A 421 -5.25 1.57 -25.10
C PRO A 421 -4.63 2.95 -25.36
N VAL A 422 -4.26 3.63 -24.29
CA VAL A 422 -3.47 4.86 -24.30
C VAL A 422 -2.13 4.59 -23.63
N PHE A 423 -1.05 4.75 -24.38
CA PHE A 423 0.31 4.54 -23.90
C PHE A 423 0.98 5.87 -23.56
N LEU A 424 1.60 5.93 -22.39
CA LEU A 424 2.34 7.08 -21.86
C LEU A 424 3.67 6.57 -21.30
N VAL A 425 4.68 7.44 -21.21
CA VAL A 425 5.99 7.08 -20.64
C VAL A 425 6.36 8.11 -19.57
N ALA A 426 6.62 7.64 -18.35
CA ALA A 426 7.13 8.45 -17.26
C ALA A 426 8.66 8.53 -17.30
N ASP A 427 9.21 9.62 -16.74
CA ASP A 427 10.64 9.89 -16.73
C ASP A 427 11.44 8.90 -15.84
N SER A 428 10.78 8.27 -14.86
CA SER A 428 11.36 7.27 -13.96
C SER A 428 10.30 6.27 -13.48
N TRP A 429 10.74 5.14 -12.91
CA TRP A 429 9.85 4.15 -12.30
C TRP A 429 9.12 4.70 -11.07
N ASP A 430 9.76 5.55 -10.26
CA ASP A 430 9.10 6.20 -9.12
C ASP A 430 8.00 7.19 -9.58
N SER A 431 8.26 7.90 -10.68
CA SER A 431 7.25 8.78 -11.30
C SER A 431 6.07 7.98 -11.85
N LEU A 432 6.35 6.83 -12.48
CA LEU A 432 5.32 5.90 -12.94
C LEU A 432 4.45 5.40 -11.78
N ASP A 433 5.06 4.97 -10.67
CA ASP A 433 4.37 4.55 -9.46
C ASP A 433 3.42 5.65 -8.95
N GLY A 434 3.91 6.89 -8.86
CA GLY A 434 3.10 8.04 -8.44
C GLY A 434 1.92 8.33 -9.37
N TRP A 435 2.05 8.10 -10.69
CA TRP A 435 0.95 8.21 -11.64
C TRP A 435 -0.05 7.05 -11.52
N LEU A 436 0.45 5.81 -11.40
CA LEU A 436 -0.38 4.63 -11.24
C LEU A 436 -1.24 4.72 -9.98
N ASP A 437 -0.61 5.09 -8.85
CA ASP A 437 -1.28 5.24 -7.57
C ASP A 437 -2.35 6.34 -7.65
N ALA A 438 -2.00 7.53 -8.17
CA ALA A 438 -2.95 8.64 -8.28
C ALA A 438 -4.17 8.29 -9.17
N ILE A 439 -3.95 7.70 -10.36
CA ILE A 439 -5.05 7.33 -11.27
C ILE A 439 -5.93 6.24 -10.63
N ARG A 440 -5.34 5.22 -9.98
CA ARG A 440 -6.10 4.17 -9.28
C ARG A 440 -6.93 4.73 -8.13
N LEU A 441 -6.39 5.67 -7.36
CA LEU A 441 -7.13 6.32 -6.27
C LEU A 441 -8.33 7.10 -6.81
N VAL A 442 -8.15 7.91 -7.86
CA VAL A 442 -9.26 8.64 -8.49
C VAL A 442 -10.31 7.69 -9.04
N TYR A 443 -9.90 6.64 -9.76
CA TYR A 443 -10.81 5.62 -10.27
C TYR A 443 -11.58 4.91 -9.15
N THR A 444 -10.92 4.59 -8.04
CA THR A 444 -11.55 3.95 -6.88
C THR A 444 -12.60 4.86 -6.25
N ILE A 445 -12.27 6.14 -6.06
CA ILE A 445 -13.20 7.16 -5.55
C ILE A 445 -14.42 7.29 -6.48
N PHE A 446 -14.20 7.30 -7.79
CA PHE A 446 -15.27 7.31 -8.79
C PHE A 446 -16.15 6.06 -8.69
N ALA A 447 -15.54 4.87 -8.66
CA ALA A 447 -16.26 3.60 -8.56
C ALA A 447 -17.10 3.49 -7.27
N ARG A 448 -16.69 4.17 -6.20
CA ARG A 448 -17.43 4.28 -4.93
C ARG A 448 -18.44 5.44 -4.90
N GLY A 449 -18.64 6.15 -6.01
CA GLY A 449 -19.61 7.25 -6.13
C GLY A 449 -19.23 8.50 -5.32
N LYS A 450 -17.92 8.73 -5.10
CA LYS A 450 -17.38 9.81 -4.27
C LYS A 450 -16.66 10.90 -5.07
N SER A 451 -16.82 10.93 -6.40
CA SER A 451 -16.15 11.92 -7.28
C SER A 451 -16.44 13.37 -6.88
N GLU A 452 -17.67 13.70 -6.51
CA GLU A 452 -18.04 15.06 -6.06
C GLU A 452 -17.33 15.48 -4.77
N VAL A 453 -17.06 14.52 -3.87
CA VAL A 453 -16.29 14.79 -2.64
C VAL A 453 -14.85 15.15 -3.01
N LEU A 454 -14.22 14.36 -3.89
CA LEU A 454 -12.88 14.66 -4.40
C LEU A 454 -12.86 15.99 -5.16
N ALA A 455 -13.88 16.28 -5.95
CA ALA A 455 -14.03 17.56 -6.65
C ALA A 455 -13.98 18.73 -5.64
N GLY A 456 -14.79 18.69 -4.57
CA GLY A 456 -14.79 19.71 -3.53
C GLY A 456 -13.43 19.86 -2.82
N ILE A 457 -12.72 18.75 -2.58
CA ILE A 457 -11.36 18.79 -1.99
C ILE A 457 -10.40 19.58 -2.89
N ILE A 458 -10.39 19.31 -4.19
CA ILE A 458 -9.40 19.90 -5.10
C ILE A 458 -9.81 21.27 -5.65
N THR A 459 -11.10 21.62 -5.72
CA THR A 459 -11.54 22.88 -6.36
C THR A 459 -11.81 24.03 -5.40
N GLY A 460 -12.12 23.77 -4.12
CA GLY A 460 -12.41 24.85 -3.16
C GLY A 460 -13.61 24.55 -2.31
#